data_AF-A0A942A795-F1
#
_entry.id   AF-A0A942A795-F1
#
_cell.length_a   1.000
_cell.length_b   1.000
_cell.length_c   1.000
_cell.angle_alpha   90.00
_cell.angle_beta   90.00
_cell.angle_gamma   90.00
#
_symmetry.space_group_name_H-M   'P 1'
#
loop_
_entity.id
_entity.type
_entity.pdbx_description
1 polymer ?
#
loop_
_entity_poly.entity_id
_entity_poly.type
_entity_poly.pdbx_seq_one_letter_code
_entity_poly.pdbx_strand_id
1 'polypeptide(L)'
;MLTGILLFSILIRVFVGQPCFIPSSSMENTIYEGDYVWMSKLSYGAILPKCFADIPLLNIFTWNNFLREVDEKNDWGYHRMVGLKRPSIYDIAVFNSDSNPRLLIVKRIVGLPGDTVAIVNGNLQVNGQFLKQPPKVKRTKYDEPVSFPHNTLWTNHNYGPIVIPSAGVKINLDKDNYSWIKWVVEREGNLIFFDGNCFYCNGEKVSCYQYKENYYFVLGDNRKNSLDSRYNGFVS
;
A
#
# COMPACT_ATOMS: atom_id res chain seq x y z
N MET A 1 36.61 16.00 5.04
CA MET A 1 35.42 16.70 5.58
C MET A 1 34.19 16.52 4.68
N LEU A 2 34.27 16.84 3.38
CA LEU A 2 33.13 16.74 2.44
C LEU A 2 32.60 15.32 2.23
N THR A 3 33.47 14.33 2.10
CA THR A 3 33.09 12.90 1.95
C THR A 3 32.31 12.38 3.15
N GLY A 4 32.71 12.78 4.37
CA GLY A 4 31.98 12.44 5.60
C GLY A 4 30.58 13.03 5.64
N ILE A 5 30.42 14.30 5.22
CA ILE A 5 29.11 14.96 5.12
C ILE A 5 28.20 14.25 4.11
N LEU A 6 28.76 13.87 2.95
CA LEU A 6 28.01 13.14 1.92
C LEU A 6 27.52 11.79 2.45
N LEU A 7 28.42 10.98 3.03
CA LEU A 7 28.09 9.67 3.60
C LEU A 7 27.02 9.82 4.70
N PHE A 8 27.18 10.80 5.59
CA PHE A 8 26.20 11.06 6.64
C PHE A 8 24.82 11.44 6.08
N SER A 9 24.77 12.26 5.03
CA SER A 9 23.53 12.61 4.33
C SER A 9 22.85 11.40 3.68
N ILE A 10 23.63 10.50 3.07
CA ILE A 10 23.12 9.24 2.51
C ILE A 10 22.53 8.38 3.62
N LEU A 11 23.25 8.20 4.73
CA LEU A 11 22.78 7.42 5.87
C LEU A 11 21.47 7.97 6.44
N ILE A 12 21.34 9.29 6.61
CA ILE A 12 20.09 9.91 7.05
C ILE A 12 18.96 9.59 6.07
N ARG A 13 19.17 9.78 4.76
CA ARG A 13 18.11 9.56 3.77
C ARG A 13 17.72 8.10 3.63
N VAL A 14 18.67 7.18 3.77
CA VAL A 14 18.41 5.74 3.70
C VAL A 14 17.69 5.27 4.98
N PHE A 15 18.19 5.62 6.16
CA PHE A 15 17.78 5.00 7.42
C PHE A 15 16.82 5.84 8.28
N VAL A 16 16.94 7.16 8.25
CA VAL A 16 16.23 8.05 9.20
C VAL A 16 14.94 8.61 8.58
N GLY A 17 15.06 9.25 7.42
CA GLY A 17 13.94 9.90 6.77
C GLY A 17 14.36 10.91 5.71
N GLN A 18 13.37 11.46 5.02
CA GLN A 18 13.59 12.47 3.99
C GLN A 18 12.36 13.38 3.86
N PRO A 19 12.53 14.63 3.38
CA PRO A 19 11.40 15.44 2.96
C PRO A 19 10.70 14.78 1.76
N CYS A 20 9.38 14.74 1.79
CA CYS A 20 8.52 14.21 0.72
C CYS A 20 7.63 15.34 0.22
N PHE A 21 7.65 15.56 -1.10
CA PHE A 21 6.74 16.48 -1.77
C PHE A 21 5.38 15.79 -2.01
N ILE A 22 4.29 16.51 -1.82
CA ILE A 22 2.92 15.99 -1.99
C ILE A 22 2.36 16.41 -3.35
N PRO A 23 2.24 15.49 -4.32
CA PRO A 23 1.87 15.84 -5.69
C PRO A 23 0.35 15.82 -5.94
N SER A 24 -0.48 15.50 -4.93
CA SER A 24 -1.92 15.34 -5.13
C SER A 24 -2.75 15.83 -3.95
N SER A 25 -3.96 16.28 -4.25
CA SER A 25 -4.99 16.69 -3.28
C SER A 25 -5.77 15.53 -2.64
N SER A 26 -5.28 14.28 -2.70
CA SER A 26 -6.02 13.14 -2.14
C SER A 26 -6.10 13.11 -0.60
N MET A 27 -5.23 13.87 0.06
CA MET A 27 -5.22 14.10 1.52
C MET A 27 -5.65 15.52 1.90
N GLU A 28 -6.22 16.29 0.95
CA GLU A 28 -6.57 17.70 1.13
C GLU A 28 -7.48 17.92 2.35
N ASN A 29 -7.32 19.07 3.00
CA ASN A 29 -7.73 19.43 4.37
C ASN A 29 -6.86 18.87 5.49
N THR A 30 -6.17 17.75 5.29
CA THR A 30 -5.17 17.24 6.27
C THR A 30 -3.77 17.62 5.84
N ILE A 31 -3.41 17.36 4.58
CA ILE A 31 -2.16 17.72 3.93
C ILE A 31 -2.51 18.29 2.56
N TYR A 32 -1.96 19.45 2.22
CA TYR A 32 -2.28 20.13 0.97
C TYR A 32 -1.31 19.74 -0.15
N GLU A 33 -1.81 19.81 -1.38
CA GLU A 33 -0.97 19.67 -2.57
C GLU A 33 0.08 20.78 -2.60
N GLY A 34 1.33 20.42 -2.89
CA GLY A 34 2.46 21.34 -2.81
C GLY A 34 3.21 21.33 -1.48
N ASP A 35 2.67 20.71 -0.42
CA ASP A 35 3.33 20.63 0.88
C ASP A 35 4.59 19.75 0.83
N TYR A 36 5.57 20.10 1.65
CA TYR A 36 6.68 19.22 2.02
C TYR A 36 6.43 18.66 3.42
N VAL A 37 6.34 17.34 3.53
CA VAL A 37 6.20 16.63 4.80
C VAL A 37 7.45 15.81 5.09
N TRP A 38 7.82 15.69 6.36
CA TRP A 38 8.91 14.80 6.75
C TRP A 38 8.43 13.35 6.82
N MET A 39 8.99 12.48 5.97
CA MET A 39 8.71 11.05 5.99
C MET A 39 9.72 10.34 6.90
N SER A 40 9.26 9.90 8.08
CA SER A 40 10.07 9.12 9.03
C SER A 40 10.20 7.67 8.58
N LYS A 41 11.42 7.23 8.26
CA LYS A 41 11.74 5.82 7.98
C LYS A 41 11.97 4.99 9.25
N LEU A 42 12.29 5.65 10.37
CA LEU A 42 12.44 4.97 11.66
C LEU A 42 11.12 4.39 12.19
N SER A 43 9.98 5.02 11.87
CA SER A 43 8.68 4.63 12.41
C SER A 43 8.31 3.19 12.04
N TYR A 44 8.30 2.86 10.74
CA TYR A 44 7.92 1.53 10.23
C TYR A 44 9.07 0.75 9.62
N GLY A 45 10.30 1.21 9.84
CA GLY A 45 11.50 0.60 9.31
C GLY A 45 11.86 1.13 7.93
N ALA A 46 13.15 1.38 7.73
CA ALA A 46 13.68 1.79 6.45
C ALA A 46 13.61 0.63 5.45
N ILE A 47 13.12 0.92 4.25
CA ILE A 47 13.27 0.04 3.09
C ILE A 47 14.69 0.26 2.55
N LEU A 48 15.47 -0.81 2.47
CA LEU A 48 16.82 -0.76 1.92
C LEU A 48 16.74 -0.61 0.39
N PRO A 49 17.70 0.12 -0.21
CA PRO A 49 17.84 0.21 -1.66
C PRO A 49 17.90 -1.17 -2.29
N LYS A 50 17.17 -1.40 -3.39
CA LYS A 50 17.23 -2.66 -4.13
C LYS A 50 18.37 -2.69 -5.13
N CYS A 51 18.82 -1.52 -5.57
CA CYS A 51 19.91 -1.35 -6.52
C CYS A 51 20.67 -0.04 -6.25
N PHE A 52 21.73 0.25 -7.00
CA PHE A 52 22.50 1.49 -6.81
C PHE A 52 21.69 2.74 -7.16
N ALA A 53 20.76 2.67 -8.12
CA ALA A 53 19.90 3.79 -8.53
C ALA A 53 18.95 4.25 -7.42
N ASP A 54 18.67 3.39 -6.43
CA ASP A 54 17.84 3.71 -5.28
C ASP A 54 18.61 4.43 -4.16
N ILE A 55 19.95 4.40 -4.19
CA ILE A 55 20.78 5.04 -3.17
C ILE A 55 20.82 6.55 -3.44
N PRO A 56 20.27 7.39 -2.55
CA PRO A 56 20.27 8.84 -2.75
C PRO A 56 21.70 9.36 -2.92
N LEU A 57 21.88 10.35 -3.80
CA LEU A 57 23.17 10.98 -4.13
C LEU A 57 24.16 10.08 -4.89
N LEU A 58 24.15 8.77 -4.70
CA LEU A 58 24.91 7.84 -5.54
C LEU A 58 24.18 7.51 -6.85
N ASN A 59 22.86 7.66 -6.88
CA ASN A 59 22.07 7.47 -8.09
C ASN A 59 22.48 8.36 -9.28
N ILE A 60 23.25 9.44 -9.05
CA ILE A 60 23.85 10.27 -10.10
C ILE A 60 24.68 9.45 -11.10
N PHE A 61 25.36 8.39 -10.64
CA PHE A 61 26.15 7.52 -11.52
C PHE A 61 25.27 6.71 -12.48
N THR A 62 24.00 6.52 -12.13
CA THR A 62 23.02 5.80 -12.95
C THR A 62 22.21 6.73 -13.86
N TRP A 63 22.57 8.01 -13.99
CA TRP A 63 21.96 8.90 -15.00
C TRP A 63 22.47 8.63 -16.41
N ASN A 64 23.57 7.89 -16.54
CA ASN A 64 23.99 7.32 -17.82
C ASN A 64 23.19 6.03 -18.10
N ASN A 65 22.56 5.96 -19.28
CA ASN A 65 21.73 4.83 -19.71
C ASN A 65 22.44 3.48 -19.62
N PHE A 66 23.74 3.41 -19.92
CA PHE A 66 24.49 2.15 -19.86
C PHE A 66 24.58 1.60 -18.43
N LEU A 67 25.00 2.45 -17.48
CA LEU A 67 25.10 2.05 -16.07
C LEU A 67 23.72 1.78 -15.48
N ARG A 68 22.69 2.50 -15.95
CA ARG A 68 21.30 2.24 -15.58
C ARG A 68 20.85 0.84 -15.97
N GLU A 69 21.07 0.44 -17.21
CA GLU A 69 20.65 -0.88 -17.71
C GLU A 69 21.36 -2.03 -16.99
N VAL A 70 22.62 -1.84 -16.59
CA VAL A 70 23.36 -2.83 -15.78
C VAL A 70 22.80 -2.89 -14.36
N ASP A 71 22.50 -1.73 -13.76
CA ASP A 71 21.96 -1.65 -12.40
C ASP A 71 20.53 -2.19 -12.29
N GLU A 72 19.68 -1.99 -13.30
CA GLU A 72 18.32 -2.54 -13.33
C GLU A 72 18.28 -4.08 -13.34
N LYS A 73 19.37 -4.73 -13.77
CA LYS A 73 19.52 -6.19 -13.69
C LYS A 73 19.95 -6.67 -12.30
N ASN A 74 20.48 -5.78 -11.46
CA ASN A 74 20.89 -6.07 -10.10
C ASN A 74 19.73 -5.71 -9.14
N ASP A 75 18.85 -6.67 -8.88
CA ASP A 75 17.85 -6.56 -7.82
C ASP A 75 18.34 -7.30 -6.57
N TRP A 76 18.73 -6.54 -5.54
CA TRP A 76 19.10 -7.07 -4.23
C TRP A 76 17.90 -7.55 -3.41
N GLY A 77 16.69 -7.43 -3.95
CA GLY A 77 15.47 -7.88 -3.30
C GLY A 77 14.93 -6.86 -2.30
N TYR A 78 13.69 -7.09 -1.87
CA TYR A 78 13.03 -6.25 -0.88
C TYR A 78 13.51 -6.58 0.54
N HIS A 79 14.13 -5.59 1.19
CA HIS A 79 14.53 -5.69 2.59
C HIS A 79 14.02 -4.48 3.37
N ARG A 80 13.32 -4.73 4.47
CA ARG A 80 12.84 -3.71 5.40
C ARG A 80 13.43 -3.95 6.78
N MET A 81 13.99 -2.90 7.35
CA MET A 81 14.48 -2.94 8.73
C MET A 81 13.33 -2.98 9.73
N VAL A 82 13.60 -3.43 10.96
CA VAL A 82 12.62 -3.34 12.04
C VAL A 82 12.37 -1.87 12.38
N GLY A 83 11.10 -1.46 12.37
CA GLY A 83 10.68 -0.12 12.78
C GLY A 83 10.50 0.02 14.29
N LEU A 84 10.50 1.27 14.78
CA LEU A 84 10.26 1.60 16.19
C LEU A 84 8.81 1.31 16.63
N LYS A 85 7.86 1.38 15.70
CA LYS A 85 6.44 1.10 15.95
C LYS A 85 5.83 0.27 14.82
N ARG A 86 4.70 -0.37 15.10
CA ARG A 86 3.86 -0.99 14.07
C ARG A 86 2.85 0.03 13.53
N PRO A 87 2.40 -0.10 12.27
CA PRO A 87 1.34 0.76 11.75
C PRO A 87 0.06 0.63 12.58
N SER A 88 -0.62 1.74 12.78
CA SER A 88 -1.84 1.84 13.58
C SER A 88 -2.95 2.54 12.80
N ILE A 89 -4.20 2.30 13.21
CA ILE A 89 -5.35 2.98 12.61
C ILE A 89 -5.17 4.49 12.73
N TYR A 90 -5.46 5.19 11.64
CA TYR A 90 -5.28 6.62 11.41
C TYR A 90 -3.86 7.13 11.23
N ASP A 91 -2.84 6.29 11.25
CA ASP A 91 -1.53 6.72 10.78
C ASP A 91 -1.61 7.17 9.30
N ILE A 92 -0.88 8.23 8.97
CA ILE A 92 -0.68 8.67 7.58
C ILE A 92 0.58 7.98 7.07
N ALA A 93 0.42 7.12 6.07
CA ALA A 93 1.50 6.37 5.47
C ALA A 93 1.86 6.93 4.10
N VAL A 94 3.15 6.90 3.80
CA VAL A 94 3.71 7.21 2.48
C VAL A 94 4.27 5.91 1.92
N PHE A 95 3.87 5.56 0.70
CA PHE A 95 4.29 4.33 0.04
C PHE A 95 4.34 4.53 -1.47
N ASN A 96 5.01 3.61 -2.17
CA ASN A 96 5.13 3.67 -3.62
C ASN A 96 3.81 3.25 -4.28
N SER A 97 3.42 3.93 -5.36
CA SER A 97 2.29 3.53 -6.18
C SER A 97 2.61 2.25 -6.94
N ASP A 98 1.63 1.37 -7.04
CA ASP A 98 1.81 0.09 -7.75
C ASP A 98 1.92 0.26 -9.26
N SER A 99 1.22 1.26 -9.80
CA SER A 99 1.29 1.63 -11.21
C SER A 99 2.62 2.29 -11.60
N ASN A 100 3.26 2.95 -10.64
CA ASN A 100 4.53 3.63 -10.85
C ASN A 100 5.32 3.63 -9.53
N PRO A 101 6.27 2.70 -9.35
CA PRO A 101 7.04 2.58 -8.11
C PRO A 101 7.86 3.82 -7.73
N ARG A 102 8.04 4.78 -8.64
CA ARG A 102 8.74 6.05 -8.38
C ARG A 102 7.82 7.14 -7.83
N LEU A 103 6.49 6.94 -7.92
CA LEU A 103 5.51 7.88 -7.42
C LEU A 103 5.15 7.52 -5.97
N LEU A 104 5.47 8.42 -5.04
CA LEU A 104 5.00 8.30 -3.67
C LEU A 104 3.55 8.76 -3.57
N ILE A 105 2.73 7.97 -2.91
CA ILE A 105 1.34 8.29 -2.57
C ILE A 105 1.17 8.31 -1.06
N VAL A 106 0.28 9.20 -0.60
CA VAL A 106 0.04 9.42 0.81
C VAL A 106 -1.42 9.13 1.11
N LYS A 107 -1.67 8.23 2.06
CA LYS A 107 -3.02 7.81 2.47
C LYS A 107 -3.06 7.60 3.98
N ARG A 108 -4.26 7.53 4.53
CA ARG A 108 -4.50 7.18 5.92
C ARG A 108 -4.82 5.71 6.05
N ILE A 109 -4.16 5.01 6.97
CA ILE A 109 -4.49 3.64 7.35
C ILE A 109 -5.82 3.65 8.09
N VAL A 110 -6.76 2.82 7.65
CA VAL A 110 -8.07 2.70 8.29
C VAL A 110 -8.42 1.27 8.70
N GLY A 111 -7.69 0.27 8.22
CA GLY A 111 -7.78 -1.11 8.69
C GLY A 111 -6.41 -1.79 8.67
N LEU A 112 -6.18 -2.66 9.65
CA LEU A 112 -4.94 -3.39 9.89
C LEU A 112 -5.04 -4.84 9.39
N PRO A 113 -3.91 -5.56 9.28
CA PRO A 113 -3.92 -6.97 8.90
C PRO A 113 -4.87 -7.79 9.80
N GLY A 114 -5.76 -8.55 9.17
CA GLY A 114 -6.75 -9.39 9.86
C GLY A 114 -8.05 -8.68 10.24
N ASP A 115 -8.12 -7.34 10.14
CA ASP A 115 -9.37 -6.62 10.37
C ASP A 115 -10.39 -6.91 9.27
N THR A 116 -11.67 -6.80 9.61
CA THR A 116 -12.77 -6.74 8.64
C THR A 116 -13.21 -5.30 8.46
N VAL A 117 -13.17 -4.78 7.24
CA VAL A 117 -13.56 -3.39 6.92
C VAL A 117 -14.86 -3.36 6.12
N ALA A 118 -15.75 -2.46 6.49
CA ALA A 118 -16.94 -2.11 5.73
C ALA A 118 -17.15 -0.59 5.71
N ILE A 119 -17.93 -0.10 4.76
CA ILE A 119 -18.46 1.26 4.74
C ILE A 119 -19.97 1.13 4.61
N VAL A 120 -20.71 1.76 5.52
CA VAL A 120 -22.17 1.74 5.54
C VAL A 120 -22.67 3.19 5.54
N ASN A 121 -23.40 3.59 4.49
CA ASN A 121 -23.86 4.96 4.29
C ASN A 121 -22.72 6.00 4.43
N GLY A 122 -21.54 5.67 3.88
CA GLY A 122 -20.34 6.51 3.91
C GLY A 122 -19.59 6.53 5.26
N ASN A 123 -20.05 5.76 6.25
CA ASN A 123 -19.39 5.63 7.55
C ASN A 123 -18.55 4.36 7.62
N LEU A 124 -17.29 4.53 8.00
CA LEU A 124 -16.34 3.43 8.13
C LEU A 124 -16.66 2.55 9.34
N GLN A 125 -16.66 1.25 9.13
CA GLN A 125 -16.81 0.22 10.15
C GLN A 125 -15.60 -0.71 10.09
N VAL A 126 -15.02 -1.03 11.25
CA VAL A 126 -13.92 -1.98 11.40
C VAL A 126 -14.30 -3.00 12.47
N ASN A 127 -14.21 -4.29 12.14
CA ASN A 127 -14.62 -5.41 13.00
C ASN A 127 -16.04 -5.24 13.57
N GLY A 128 -16.97 -4.75 12.73
CA GLY A 128 -18.35 -4.48 13.13
C GLY A 128 -18.57 -3.19 13.92
N GLN A 129 -17.53 -2.44 14.27
CA GLN A 129 -17.64 -1.19 15.04
C GLN A 129 -17.46 0.05 14.17
N PHE A 130 -18.36 1.03 14.30
CA PHE A 130 -18.23 2.30 13.59
C PHE A 130 -17.07 3.11 14.15
N LEU A 131 -16.18 3.53 13.26
CA LEU A 131 -15.03 4.34 13.61
C LEU A 131 -15.34 5.83 13.49
N LYS A 132 -14.87 6.62 14.46
CA LYS A 132 -14.98 8.09 14.41
C LYS A 132 -14.04 8.64 13.35
N GLN A 133 -14.58 9.07 12.22
CA GLN A 133 -13.76 9.60 11.13
C GLN A 133 -12.95 10.84 11.57
N PRO A 134 -11.72 11.01 11.05
CA PRO A 134 -10.94 12.21 11.29
C PRO A 134 -11.75 13.47 10.91
N PRO A 135 -11.62 14.57 11.68
CA PRO A 135 -12.51 15.72 11.56
C PRO A 135 -12.42 16.44 10.20
N LYS A 136 -11.31 16.26 9.48
CA LYS A 136 -11.01 16.99 8.24
C LYS A 136 -11.36 16.23 6.95
N VAL A 137 -11.91 15.03 7.05
CA VAL A 137 -12.27 14.19 5.88
C VAL A 137 -13.31 14.88 5.02
N LYS A 138 -13.03 15.04 3.71
CA LYS A 138 -14.02 15.45 2.71
C LYS A 138 -14.77 14.22 2.21
N ARG A 139 -16.07 14.15 2.48
CA ARG A 139 -16.94 13.05 2.03
C ARG A 139 -17.38 13.26 0.58
N THR A 140 -17.67 12.15 -0.11
CA THR A 140 -18.32 12.20 -1.44
C THR A 140 -19.79 12.53 -1.28
N LYS A 141 -20.32 13.36 -2.18
CA LYS A 141 -21.76 13.71 -2.21
C LYS A 141 -22.60 12.61 -2.87
N TYR A 142 -22.03 11.96 -3.88
CA TYR A 142 -22.70 10.94 -4.67
C TYR A 142 -22.15 9.56 -4.34
N ASP A 143 -23.07 8.59 -4.39
CA ASP A 143 -22.73 7.18 -4.28
C ASP A 143 -22.30 6.68 -5.65
N GLU A 144 -21.08 6.14 -5.74
CA GLU A 144 -20.45 5.76 -7.01
C GLU A 144 -19.86 4.36 -6.90
N PRO A 145 -19.93 3.54 -7.97
CA PRO A 145 -19.31 2.22 -7.99
C PRO A 145 -17.81 2.29 -7.70
N VAL A 146 -17.30 1.28 -7.01
CA VAL A 146 -15.86 1.12 -6.77
C VAL A 146 -15.30 0.00 -7.65
N SER A 147 -13.99 0.02 -7.90
CA SER A 147 -13.35 -0.97 -8.78
C SER A 147 -12.75 -2.18 -8.05
N PHE A 148 -12.64 -2.17 -6.71
CA PHE A 148 -12.09 -3.28 -5.94
C PHE A 148 -12.98 -3.64 -4.72
N PRO A 149 -13.33 -4.92 -4.50
CA PRO A 149 -13.13 -6.06 -5.38
C PRO A 149 -13.83 -5.90 -6.72
N HIS A 150 -13.25 -6.51 -7.75
CA HIS A 150 -13.89 -6.60 -9.05
C HIS A 150 -15.20 -7.41 -8.94
N ASN A 151 -16.15 -7.11 -9.84
CA ASN A 151 -17.43 -7.82 -9.94
C ASN A 151 -18.31 -7.74 -8.68
N THR A 152 -18.23 -6.64 -7.93
CA THR A 152 -19.14 -6.35 -6.82
C THR A 152 -20.10 -5.22 -7.19
N LEU A 153 -21.23 -5.14 -6.49
CA LEU A 153 -22.13 -3.98 -6.52
C LEU A 153 -21.75 -2.93 -5.47
N TRP A 154 -20.53 -3.00 -4.95
CA TRP A 154 -20.08 -2.11 -3.88
C TRP A 154 -19.83 -0.71 -4.43
N THR A 155 -20.02 0.25 -3.54
CA THR A 155 -19.92 1.67 -3.84
C THR A 155 -19.06 2.39 -2.80
N ASN A 156 -18.77 3.67 -3.07
CA ASN A 156 -17.99 4.50 -2.17
C ASN A 156 -18.72 4.81 -0.84
N HIS A 157 -20.05 4.66 -0.77
CA HIS A 157 -20.83 4.75 0.46
C HIS A 157 -21.21 3.39 1.06
N ASN A 158 -21.27 2.32 0.27
CA ASN A 158 -21.65 0.98 0.72
C ASN A 158 -20.64 -0.06 0.23
N TYR A 159 -19.68 -0.41 1.08
CA TYR A 159 -18.52 -1.23 0.76
C TYR A 159 -18.37 -2.37 1.77
N GLY A 160 -17.93 -3.54 1.31
CA GLY A 160 -17.62 -4.64 2.20
C GLY A 160 -18.87 -5.34 2.77
N PRO A 161 -18.70 -6.14 3.83
CA PRO A 161 -17.46 -6.36 4.57
C PRO A 161 -16.38 -7.09 3.75
N ILE A 162 -15.11 -6.71 3.94
CA ILE A 162 -13.95 -7.42 3.39
C ILE A 162 -12.91 -7.67 4.49
N VAL A 163 -12.30 -8.86 4.49
CA VAL A 163 -11.23 -9.22 5.43
C VAL A 163 -9.89 -8.78 4.85
N ILE A 164 -9.11 -8.04 5.61
CA ILE A 164 -7.76 -7.60 5.23
C ILE A 164 -6.79 -8.78 5.42
N PRO A 165 -6.00 -9.14 4.40
CA PRO A 165 -5.02 -10.22 4.52
C PRO A 165 -3.99 -9.98 5.62
N SER A 166 -3.66 -11.04 6.35
CA SER A 166 -2.64 -11.04 7.42
C SER A 166 -1.64 -12.15 7.19
N ALA A 167 -0.35 -11.82 7.28
CA ALA A 167 0.73 -12.77 7.04
C ALA A 167 0.57 -14.01 7.92
N GLY A 168 0.75 -15.18 7.31
CA GLY A 168 0.63 -16.48 7.97
C GLY A 168 -0.79 -17.00 8.16
N VAL A 169 -1.84 -16.18 7.99
CA VAL A 169 -3.24 -16.61 8.09
C VAL A 169 -3.67 -17.36 6.83
N LYS A 170 -4.40 -18.46 7.02
CA LYS A 170 -4.99 -19.23 5.93
C LYS A 170 -6.44 -18.82 5.69
N ILE A 171 -6.82 -18.69 4.42
CA ILE A 171 -8.19 -18.44 3.98
C ILE A 171 -8.65 -19.57 3.04
N ASN A 172 -9.87 -20.06 3.22
CA ASN A 172 -10.46 -21.03 2.30
C ASN A 172 -10.92 -20.31 1.02
N LEU A 173 -10.66 -20.92 -0.14
CA LEU A 173 -11.05 -20.38 -1.43
C LEU A 173 -12.49 -20.80 -1.76
N ASP A 174 -13.31 -19.83 -2.14
CA ASP A 174 -14.66 -20.05 -2.65
C ASP A 174 -14.97 -19.09 -3.80
N LYS A 175 -16.12 -19.27 -4.45
CA LYS A 175 -16.49 -18.45 -5.62
C LYS A 175 -16.71 -16.98 -5.28
N ASP A 176 -17.10 -16.67 -4.04
CA ASP A 176 -17.50 -15.33 -3.60
C ASP A 176 -16.26 -14.49 -3.24
N ASN A 177 -15.24 -15.13 -2.66
CA ASN A 177 -14.00 -14.48 -2.23
C ASN A 177 -12.88 -14.54 -3.29
N TYR A 178 -13.01 -15.41 -4.29
CA TYR A 178 -11.96 -15.64 -5.29
C TYR A 178 -11.50 -14.37 -6.00
N SER A 179 -12.42 -13.45 -6.33
CA SER A 179 -12.07 -12.25 -7.11
C SER A 179 -11.02 -11.37 -6.43
N TRP A 180 -11.16 -11.07 -5.14
CA TRP A 180 -10.20 -10.25 -4.43
C TRP A 180 -9.04 -11.05 -3.85
N ILE A 181 -9.22 -12.33 -3.51
CA ILE A 181 -8.09 -13.18 -3.10
C ILE A 181 -7.13 -13.37 -4.27
N LYS A 182 -7.64 -13.54 -5.49
CA LYS A 182 -6.82 -13.60 -6.70
C LYS A 182 -5.87 -12.41 -6.79
N TRP A 183 -6.38 -11.20 -6.56
CA TRP A 183 -5.58 -9.97 -6.55
C TRP A 183 -4.42 -10.04 -5.53
N VAL A 184 -4.64 -10.59 -4.33
CA VAL A 184 -3.61 -10.74 -3.29
C VAL A 184 -2.58 -11.79 -3.69
N VAL A 185 -3.04 -12.96 -4.15
CA VAL A 185 -2.17 -14.09 -4.52
C VAL A 185 -1.22 -13.73 -5.66
N GLU A 186 -1.71 -13.01 -6.66
CA GLU A 186 -0.92 -12.50 -7.80
C GLU A 186 0.13 -11.49 -7.35
N ARG A 187 -0.20 -10.62 -6.39
CA ARG A 187 0.77 -9.70 -5.80
C ARG A 187 1.87 -10.36 -4.99
N GLU A 188 1.56 -11.47 -4.34
CA GLU A 188 2.55 -12.29 -3.64
C GLU A 188 3.35 -13.21 -4.58
N GLY A 189 3.29 -12.92 -5.89
CA GLY A 189 4.09 -13.55 -6.94
C GLY A 189 3.61 -14.93 -7.38
N ASN A 190 2.36 -15.30 -7.09
CA ASN A 190 1.82 -16.62 -7.43
C ASN A 190 0.73 -16.50 -8.49
N LEU A 191 0.61 -17.52 -9.34
CA LEU A 191 -0.47 -17.59 -10.33
C LEU A 191 -1.62 -18.40 -9.76
N ILE A 192 -2.83 -17.85 -9.77
CA ILE A 192 -4.03 -18.57 -9.31
C ILE A 192 -5.13 -18.55 -10.37
N PHE A 193 -5.70 -19.73 -10.66
CA PHE A 193 -6.80 -19.86 -11.61
C PHE A 193 -7.92 -20.75 -11.04
N PHE A 194 -9.15 -20.48 -11.45
CA PHE A 194 -10.34 -21.26 -11.14
C PHE A 194 -10.91 -21.83 -12.45
N ASP A 195 -11.03 -23.15 -12.57
CA ASP A 195 -11.52 -23.82 -13.78
C ASP A 195 -13.05 -23.98 -13.82
N GLY A 196 -13.76 -23.48 -12.81
CA GLY A 196 -15.20 -23.66 -12.61
C GLY A 196 -15.56 -24.70 -11.53
N ASN A 197 -14.62 -25.57 -11.18
CA ASN A 197 -14.78 -26.63 -10.18
C ASN A 197 -13.68 -26.60 -9.09
N CYS A 198 -12.41 -26.44 -9.48
CA CYS A 198 -11.24 -26.48 -8.61
C CYS A 198 -10.41 -25.20 -8.74
N PHE A 199 -9.76 -24.82 -7.63
CA PHE A 199 -8.76 -23.76 -7.61
C PHE A 199 -7.37 -24.36 -7.75
N TYR A 200 -6.50 -23.67 -8.46
CA TYR A 200 -5.12 -24.06 -8.65
C TYR A 200 -4.20 -22.87 -8.39
N CYS A 201 -3.13 -23.08 -7.63
CA CYS A 201 -2.10 -22.09 -7.36
C CYS A 201 -0.77 -22.65 -7.84
N ASN A 202 -0.09 -21.94 -8.75
CA ASN A 202 1.15 -22.36 -9.39
C ASN A 202 1.08 -23.78 -10.01
N GLY A 203 -0.10 -24.17 -10.51
CA GLY A 203 -0.34 -25.48 -11.14
C GLY A 203 -0.82 -26.58 -10.18
N GLU A 204 -0.78 -26.36 -8.87
CA GLU A 204 -1.24 -27.33 -7.87
C GLU A 204 -2.67 -27.04 -7.43
N LYS A 205 -3.49 -28.09 -7.31
CA LYS A 205 -4.87 -27.96 -6.80
C LYS A 205 -4.85 -27.57 -5.33
N VAL A 206 -5.56 -26.49 -4.99
CA VAL A 206 -5.63 -25.93 -3.64
C VAL A 206 -7.08 -25.68 -3.21
N SER A 207 -7.33 -25.73 -1.90
CA SER A 207 -8.60 -25.33 -1.28
C SER A 207 -8.48 -24.12 -0.37
N CYS A 208 -7.24 -23.72 -0.04
CA CYS A 208 -6.94 -22.56 0.79
C CYS A 208 -5.67 -21.88 0.32
N TYR A 209 -5.49 -20.63 0.72
CA TYR A 209 -4.28 -19.86 0.51
C TYR A 209 -3.75 -19.33 1.85
N GLN A 210 -2.43 -19.34 2.03
CA GLN A 210 -1.78 -18.74 3.19
C GLN A 210 -1.09 -17.45 2.77
N TYR A 211 -1.52 -16.32 3.31
CA TYR A 211 -0.92 -15.03 2.98
C TYR A 211 0.54 -14.97 3.43
N LYS A 212 1.40 -14.40 2.59
CA LYS A 212 2.83 -14.19 2.88
C LYS A 212 3.07 -12.83 3.53
N GLU A 213 2.29 -11.82 3.18
CA GLU A 213 2.48 -10.43 3.63
C GLU A 213 1.32 -9.92 4.49
N ASN A 214 1.62 -8.86 5.24
CA ASN A 214 0.62 -8.10 5.97
C ASN A 214 0.08 -7.00 5.07
N TYR A 215 -1.23 -6.88 4.99
CA TYR A 215 -1.88 -5.87 4.17
C TYR A 215 -2.64 -4.86 5.02
N TYR A 216 -2.86 -3.68 4.46
CA TYR A 216 -3.55 -2.57 5.09
C TYR A 216 -4.61 -2.03 4.15
N PHE A 217 -5.72 -1.59 4.72
CA PHE A 217 -6.74 -0.85 3.98
C PHE A 217 -6.55 0.64 4.24
N VAL A 218 -6.32 1.40 3.17
CA VAL A 218 -6.02 2.82 3.26
C VAL A 218 -7.07 3.65 2.53
N LEU A 219 -7.33 4.85 3.04
CA LEU A 219 -8.24 5.82 2.45
C LEU A 219 -7.57 7.19 2.34
N GLY A 220 -7.89 7.94 1.28
CA GLY A 220 -7.59 9.37 1.26
C GLY A 220 -8.56 10.14 2.15
N ASP A 221 -8.10 11.21 2.78
CA ASP A 221 -8.99 12.08 3.54
C ASP A 221 -9.90 12.89 2.60
N ASN A 222 -9.47 13.17 1.38
CA ASN A 222 -10.32 13.69 0.32
C ASN A 222 -10.96 12.54 -0.47
N ARG A 223 -12.07 11.99 0.05
CA ARG A 223 -12.70 10.77 -0.49
C ARG A 223 -13.17 10.89 -1.92
N LYS A 224 -13.43 12.12 -2.39
CA LYS A 224 -13.84 12.45 -3.76
C LYS A 224 -12.68 12.38 -4.75
N ASN A 225 -11.47 12.73 -4.33
CA ASN A 225 -10.31 12.80 -5.21
C ASN A 225 -9.22 11.80 -4.79
N SER A 226 -9.63 10.61 -4.38
CA SER A 226 -8.72 9.60 -3.86
C SER A 226 -8.97 8.24 -4.50
N LEU A 227 -8.03 7.85 -5.36
CA LEU A 227 -7.80 6.44 -5.69
C LEU A 227 -7.07 5.81 -4.50
N ASP A 228 -7.81 5.05 -3.71
CA ASP A 228 -7.36 4.39 -2.48
C ASP A 228 -7.82 2.92 -2.47
N SER A 229 -7.85 2.25 -1.31
CA SER A 229 -8.08 0.80 -1.28
C SER A 229 -9.43 0.35 -1.81
N ARG A 230 -10.41 1.26 -1.88
CA ARG A 230 -11.70 0.99 -2.54
C ARG A 230 -11.52 0.73 -4.04
N TYR A 231 -10.49 1.28 -4.66
CA TYR A 231 -10.29 1.23 -6.11
C TYR A 231 -9.08 0.38 -6.51
N ASN A 232 -7.99 0.45 -5.74
CA ASN A 232 -6.71 -0.14 -6.10
C ASN A 232 -6.37 -1.41 -5.31
N GLY A 233 -7.18 -1.77 -4.30
CA GLY A 233 -6.90 -2.90 -3.42
C GLY A 233 -6.07 -2.55 -2.19
N PHE A 234 -5.54 -3.57 -1.53
CA PHE A 234 -4.80 -3.39 -0.29
C PHE A 234 -3.39 -2.84 -0.51
N VAL A 235 -2.70 -2.47 0.57
CA VAL A 235 -1.31 -2.01 0.54
C VAL A 235 -0.48 -2.91 1.45
N SER A 236 0.68 -3.41 1.03
CA SER A 236 1.59 -4.20 1.89
C SER A 236 2.75 -3.40 2.49
#